data_AF-A0A1X7BX75-F1
#
_entry.id   AF-A0A1X7BX75-F1
#
_cell.length_a   1.000
_cell.length_b   1.000
_cell.length_c   1.000
_cell.angle_alpha   90.00
_cell.angle_beta   90.00
_cell.angle_gamma   90.00
#
_symmetry.space_group_name_H-M   'P 1'
#
loop_
_entity.id
_entity.type
_entity.pdbx_description
1 polymer ?
#
loop_
_entity_poly.entity_id
_entity_poly.type
_entity_poly.pdbx_seq_one_letter_code
_entity_poly.pdbx_strand_id
1 'polypeptide(L)' 'MPERKISHRSLAMRIEALRRRHRELDDKVSREQVRNWCDPSLIKRLKQERLHLRDAIRGAQALLSRAGSHRRQTTI' A
#
# COMPACT_ATOMS: atom_id res chain seq x y z
N MET A 1 -7.27 26.10 -9.42
CA MET A 1 -6.93 25.02 -8.47
C MET A 1 -5.53 24.53 -8.81
N PRO A 2 -4.49 24.75 -7.99
CA PRO A 2 -3.14 24.36 -8.37
C PRO A 2 -3.04 22.83 -8.33
N GLU A 3 -2.68 22.24 -9.46
CA GLU A 3 -2.42 20.81 -9.58
C GLU A 3 -1.30 20.43 -8.62
N ARG A 4 -1.65 19.74 -7.54
CA ARG A 4 -0.72 19.35 -6.47
C ARG A 4 0.23 18.30 -7.04
N LYS A 5 1.35 18.74 -7.64
CA LYS A 5 2.40 17.87 -8.20
C LYS A 5 2.89 16.93 -7.09
N ILE A 6 2.43 15.68 -7.12
CA ILE A 6 2.79 14.68 -6.12
C ILE A 6 4.28 14.39 -6.30
N SER A 7 5.09 14.85 -5.34
CA SER A 7 6.54 14.70 -5.41
C SER A 7 6.95 13.24 -5.21
N HIS A 8 8.01 12.80 -5.89
CA HIS A 8 8.59 11.45 -5.76
C HIS A 8 8.81 11.04 -4.29
N ARG A 9 9.34 11.95 -3.46
CA ARG A 9 9.52 11.75 -2.01
C ARG A 9 8.19 11.47 -1.29
N SER A 10 7.11 12.16 -1.68
CA SER A 10 5.79 11.95 -1.09
C SER A 10 5.20 10.59 -1.47
N LEU A 11 5.44 10.12 -2.69
CA LEU A 11 5.04 8.78 -3.13
C LEU A 11 5.83 7.68 -2.40
N ALA A 12 7.14 7.87 -2.23
CA ALA A 12 7.97 6.95 -1.46
C ALA A 12 7.52 6.84 0.01
N MET A 13 7.27 7.97 0.68
CA MET A 13 6.74 7.98 2.05
C MET A 13 5.37 7.31 2.13
N ARG A 14 4.50 7.53 1.13
CA ARG A 14 3.19 6.86 1.06
C ARG A 14 3.33 5.34 0.92
N ILE A 15 4.25 4.85 0.09
CA ILE A 15 4.53 3.41 -0.06
C ILE A 15 5.02 2.82 1.27
N GLU A 16 5.93 3.49 1.97
CA GLU A 16 6.41 3.05 3.28
C GLU A 16 5.29 2.97 4.33
N ALA A 17 4.42 3.98 4.39
CA ALA A 17 3.28 3.98 5.30
C ALA A 17 2.32 2.82 4.99
N LEU A 18 2.01 2.58 3.70
CA LEU A 18 1.18 1.46 3.27
C LEU A 18 1.81 0.11 3.61
N ARG A 19 3.14 -0.04 3.47
CA ARG A 19 3.87 -1.26 3.84
C ARG A 19 3.82 -1.53 5.33
N ARG A 20 3.99 -0.52 6.18
CA ARG A 20 3.84 -0.66 7.64
C ARG A 20 2.46 -1.18 8.00
N ARG A 21 1.42 -0.50 7.50
CA ARG A 21 0.03 -0.91 7.74
C ARG A 21 -0.27 -2.31 7.22
N HIS A 22 0.29 -2.70 6.08
CA HIS A 22 0.16 -4.07 5.55
C HIS A 22 0.77 -5.10 6.50
N ARG A 23 1.97 -4.85 7.07
CA ARG A 23 2.60 -5.75 8.04
C ARG A 23 1.77 -5.90 9.31
N GLU A 24 1.32 -4.79 9.89
CA GLU A 24 0.48 -4.80 11.09
C GLU A 24 -0.81 -5.61 10.89
N LEU A 25 -1.38 -5.53 9.69
CA LEU A 25 -2.61 -6.24 9.36
C LEU A 25 -2.35 -7.73 9.10
N ASP A 26 -1.20 -8.08 8.52
CA ASP A 26 -0.77 -9.48 8.36
C ASP A 26 -0.52 -10.13 9.73
N ASP A 27 0.12 -9.42 10.66
CA ASP A 27 0.30 -9.88 12.05
C ASP A 27 -1.05 -10.11 12.76
N LYS A 28 -2.02 -9.21 12.57
CA LYS A 28 -3.38 -9.38 13.11
C LYS A 28 -4.08 -10.60 12.53
N VAL A 29 -3.95 -10.83 11.21
CA VAL A 29 -4.49 -12.03 10.56
C VAL A 29 -3.86 -13.30 11.12
N SER A 30 -2.55 -13.32 11.28
CA SER A 30 -1.82 -14.47 11.82
C SER A 30 -2.27 -14.79 13.25
N ARG A 31 -2.38 -13.77 14.11
CA ARG A 31 -2.87 -13.92 15.49
C ARG A 31 -4.31 -14.44 15.56
N GLU A 32 -5.20 -13.93 14.71
CA GLU A 32 -6.60 -14.37 14.69
C GLU A 32 -6.78 -15.79 14.12
N GLN A 33 -5.92 -16.21 13.19
CA GLN A 33 -5.94 -17.57 12.63
C GLN A 33 -5.50 -18.65 13.62
N VAL A 34 -4.58 -18.33 14.53
CA VAL A 34 -4.10 -19.26 15.57
C VAL A 34 -5.09 -19.34 16.75
N ARG A 35 -6.07 -18.44 16.81
CA ARG A 35 -7.00 -18.36 17.93
C ARG A 35 -8.05 -19.47 17.87
N ASN A 36 -8.24 -20.18 18.99
CA ASN A 36 -9.15 -21.33 19.12
C ASN A 36 -10.64 -20.98 18.87
N TRP A 37 -11.02 -19.71 18.99
CA TRP A 37 -12.35 -19.17 18.69
C TRP A 37 -12.25 -18.13 17.59
N CYS A 38 -11.88 -18.61 16.40
CA CYS A 38 -11.66 -17.77 15.25
C CYS A 38 -12.99 -17.24 14.68
N ASP A 39 -13.13 -15.92 14.54
CA ASP A 39 -14.28 -15.32 13.86
C ASP A 39 -14.04 -15.29 12.33
N PRO A 40 -14.78 -16.10 11.55
CA PRO A 40 -14.59 -16.16 10.10
C PRO A 40 -14.94 -14.85 9.39
N SER A 41 -15.84 -14.04 9.96
CA SER A 41 -16.23 -12.74 9.41
C SER A 41 -15.10 -11.72 9.56
N LEU A 42 -14.42 -11.74 10.72
CA LEU A 42 -13.25 -10.94 11.00
C LEU A 42 -12.08 -11.33 10.09
N ILE A 43 -11.80 -12.63 9.92
CA ILE A 43 -10.77 -13.10 8.98
C ILE A 43 -11.07 -12.65 7.55
N LYS A 44 -12.33 -12.76 7.11
CA LYS A 44 -12.72 -12.34 5.76
C LYS A 44 -12.47 -10.84 5.56
N ARG A 45 -12.86 -10.02 6.53
CA ARG A 45 -12.64 -8.57 6.52
C ARG A 45 -11.15 -8.22 6.50
N LEU A 46 -10.34 -8.88 7.34
CA LEU A 46 -8.90 -8.65 7.36
C LEU A 46 -8.23 -9.06 6.04
N LYS A 47 -8.62 -10.19 5.43
CA LYS A 47 -8.11 -10.60 4.11
C LYS A 47 -8.47 -9.58 3.01
N GLN A 48 -9.67 -9.03 3.03
CA GLN A 48 -10.08 -7.97 2.11
C GLN A 48 -9.27 -6.69 2.32
N GLU A 49 -9.07 -6.27 3.57
CA GLU A 49 -8.28 -5.08 3.86
C GLU A 49 -6.80 -5.27 3.46
N ARG A 50 -6.25 -6.48 3.62
CA ARG A 50 -4.92 -6.83 3.11
C ARG A 50 -4.84 -6.72 1.58
N LEU A 51 -5.87 -7.19 0.87
CA LEU A 51 -5.94 -7.09 -0.59
C LEU A 51 -5.94 -5.63 -1.04
N HIS A 52 -6.80 -4.79 -0.43
CA HIS A 52 -6.86 -3.37 -0.73
C HIS A 52 -5.53 -2.65 -0.46
N LEU A 53 -4.84 -2.97 0.64
CA LEU A 53 -3.53 -2.41 0.93
C LEU A 53 -2.48 -2.81 -0.13
N ARG A 54 -2.50 -4.07 -0.57
CA ARG A 54 -1.61 -4.55 -1.63
C ARG A 54 -1.84 -3.79 -2.94
N ASP A 55 -3.10 -3.59 -3.31
CA ASP A 55 -3.45 -2.87 -4.54
C ASP A 55 -3.10 -1.38 -4.45
N ALA A 56 -3.28 -0.76 -3.28
CA ALA A 56 -2.84 0.61 -3.03
C ALA A 56 -1.30 0.77 -3.13
N ILE A 57 -0.53 -0.22 -2.63
CA ILE A 57 0.93 -0.24 -2.78
C ILE A 57 1.30 -0.34 -4.26
N ARG A 58 0.68 -1.26 -5.01
CA ARG A 58 0.92 -1.42 -6.46
C ARG A 58 0.62 -0.14 -7.23
N GLY A 59 -0.51 0.51 -6.95
CA GLY A 59 -0.88 1.78 -7.54
C GLY A 59 0.14 2.88 -7.23
N ALA A 60 0.57 3.02 -5.98
CA ALA A 60 1.57 3.99 -5.58
C ALA A 60 2.94 3.73 -6.23
N GLN A 61 3.35 2.46 -6.36
CA GLN A 61 4.58 2.06 -7.07
C GLN A 61 4.50 2.36 -8.56
N ALA A 62 3.37 2.11 -9.21
CA ALA A 62 3.16 2.44 -10.62
C ALA A 62 3.24 3.96 -10.87
N LEU A 63 2.65 4.76 -9.97
CA LEU A 63 2.75 6.22 -10.01
C LEU A 63 4.19 6.70 -9.79
N LEU A 64 4.91 6.10 -8.84
CA LEU A 64 6.32 6.40 -8.59
C LEU A 64 7.18 6.08 -9.80
N SER A 65 6.95 4.93 -10.43
CA SER A 65 7.64 4.50 -11.65
C SER A 65 7.38 5.47 -12.80
N ARG A 66 6.11 5.86 -13.04
CA ARG A 66 5.77 6.89 -14.04
C ARG A 66 6.44 8.23 -13.76
N ALA A 67 6.46 8.69 -12.51
CA ALA A 67 7.11 9.94 -12.13
C ALA A 67 8.64 9.87 -12.29
N GLY A 68 9.25 8.71 -12.04
CA GLY A 68 10.68 8.47 -12.26
C GLY A 68 11.05 8.37 -13.74
N SER A 69 10.22 7.73 -14.56
CA SER A 69 10.40 7.63 -16.02
C SER A 69 10.24 8.97 -16.72
N HIS A 70 9.34 9.84 -16.24
CA HIS A 70 9.18 11.19 -16.77
C HIS A 70 10.40 12.09 -16.49
N ARG A 71 11.14 11.83 -15.41
CA ARG A 71 12.38 12.56 -15.08
C ARG A 71 13.55 12.26 -16.01
N ARG A 72 13.46 11.22 -16.85
CA ARG A 72 14.52 10.80 -17.80
C ARG A 72 14.33 11.33 -19.22
N GLN A 73 13.25 12.06 -19.51
CA GLN A 73 12.90 12.49 -20.88
C GLN A 73 13.19 13.98 -21.17
N THR A 74 13.81 14.73 -20.25
CA THR A 74 14.21 16.13 -20.50
C THR A 74 15.72 16.21 -20.69
N THR A 75 16.23 15.58 -21.74
CA THR A 75 17.57 15.84 -22.28
C THR A 75 17.58 15.34 -23.72
N ILE A 76 17.23 16.20 -24.68
CA ILE A 76 17.98 16.58 -25.90
C ILE A 76 17.35 17.89 -26.40
#